data_AF-A0A956D0G9-F1
#
_entry.id   AF-A0A956D0G9-F1
#
_cell.length_a   1.000
_cell.length_b   1.000
_cell.length_c   1.000
_cell.angle_alpha   90.00
_cell.angle_beta   90.00
_cell.angle_gamma   90.00
#
_symmetry.space_group_name_H-M   'P 1'
#
loop_
_entity.id
_entity.type
_entity.pdbx_description
1 polymer ?
#
loop_
_entity_poly.entity_id
_entity_poly.type
_entity_poly.pdbx_seq_one_letter_code
_entity_poly.pdbx_strand_id
1 'polypeptide(L)'
;FKNSVHNAASGLLSIATVNTAFSTAIAGGARSFETTLLEAWAWLEDEGGAAVVAVADDRAPEPLDAVDDHEALSIGVALSAEGSGPRLENLRIVAEVSRHAAMSEAMRANCASPGLELAEAILSRREGPVALSPIGGPQMVADLVLGA
;
A
#
# COMPACT_ATOMS: atom_id res chain seq x y z
N PHE A 1 -4.02 24.59 8.63
CA PHE A 1 -5.07 23.77 9.27
C PHE A 1 -5.84 22.90 8.29
N LYS A 2 -6.31 23.40 7.13
CA LYS A 2 -7.11 22.56 6.20
C LYS A 2 -6.37 21.31 5.67
N ASN A 3 -5.04 21.38 5.56
CA ASN A 3 -4.21 20.25 5.10
C ASN A 3 -3.65 19.39 6.25
N SER A 4 -4.01 19.65 7.51
CA SER A 4 -3.48 18.90 8.66
C SER A 4 -4.40 17.78 9.15
N VAL A 5 -5.55 17.57 8.50
CA VAL A 5 -6.39 16.38 8.75
C VAL A 5 -5.88 15.23 7.90
N HIS A 6 -5.89 14.00 8.46
CA HIS A 6 -5.30 12.82 7.83
C HIS A 6 -5.90 12.50 6.44
N ASN A 7 -7.19 12.81 6.23
CA ASN A 7 -7.88 12.63 4.97
C ASN A 7 -7.73 13.79 3.98
N ALA A 8 -6.89 14.81 4.27
CA ALA A 8 -6.75 15.96 3.37
C ALA A 8 -6.30 15.54 1.97
N ALA A 9 -5.35 14.59 1.88
CA ALA A 9 -4.85 14.10 0.59
C ALA A 9 -5.96 13.44 -0.25
N SER A 10 -6.73 12.52 0.34
CA SER A 10 -7.81 11.82 -0.37
C SER A 10 -8.95 12.78 -0.74
N GLY A 11 -9.30 13.71 0.13
CA GLY A 11 -10.31 14.75 -0.15
C GLY A 11 -9.89 15.71 -1.26
N LEU A 12 -8.64 16.17 -1.26
CA LEU A 12 -8.10 17.03 -2.32
C LEU A 12 -8.09 16.30 -3.67
N LEU A 13 -7.72 15.01 -3.69
CA LEU A 13 -7.76 14.20 -4.90
C LEU A 13 -9.19 14.03 -5.44
N SER A 14 -10.15 13.74 -4.58
CA SER A 14 -11.59 13.67 -4.93
C SER A 14 -12.08 14.97 -5.57
N ILE A 15 -11.75 16.13 -4.98
CA ILE A 15 -12.11 17.44 -5.52
C ILE A 15 -11.44 17.67 -6.88
N ALA A 16 -10.12 17.45 -6.97
CA ALA A 16 -9.35 17.70 -8.19
C ALA A 16 -9.80 16.82 -9.38
N THR A 17 -10.30 15.62 -9.09
CA THR A 17 -10.78 14.67 -10.11
C THR A 17 -12.30 14.70 -10.31
N VAL A 18 -13.02 15.55 -9.57
CA VAL A 18 -14.49 15.57 -9.52
C VAL A 18 -15.08 14.18 -9.20
N ASN A 19 -14.34 13.39 -8.41
CA ASN A 19 -14.74 12.05 -8.02
C ASN A 19 -15.61 12.11 -6.76
N THR A 20 -16.89 11.74 -6.89
CA THR A 20 -17.86 11.70 -5.79
C THR A 20 -18.06 10.30 -5.21
N ALA A 21 -17.24 9.32 -5.60
CA ALA A 21 -17.28 7.97 -5.05
C ALA A 21 -16.76 7.93 -3.60
N PHE A 22 -16.87 6.75 -2.97
CA PHE A 22 -16.34 6.51 -1.63
C PHE A 22 -14.86 6.87 -1.51
N SER A 23 -14.48 7.47 -0.38
CA SER A 23 -13.10 7.81 -0.07
C SER A 23 -12.87 7.67 1.43
N THR A 24 -11.76 7.04 1.80
CA THR A 24 -11.35 6.83 3.20
C THR A 24 -9.86 7.11 3.35
N ALA A 25 -9.41 7.30 4.59
CA ALA A 25 -8.01 7.50 4.93
C ALA A 25 -7.68 6.68 6.19
N ILE A 26 -6.70 5.79 6.09
CA ILE A 26 -6.38 4.79 7.12
C ILE A 26 -4.96 5.04 7.65
N ALA A 27 -4.82 5.03 8.97
CA ALA A 27 -3.53 5.06 9.66
C ALA A 27 -3.35 3.75 10.45
N GLY A 28 -2.46 2.88 9.97
CA GLY A 28 -2.12 1.59 10.56
C GLY A 28 -0.74 1.54 11.22
N GLY A 29 -0.12 2.70 11.45
CA GLY A 29 1.30 2.80 11.84
C GLY A 29 2.18 2.18 10.77
N ALA A 30 3.15 1.33 11.16
CA ALA A 30 3.98 0.59 10.21
C ALA A 30 3.16 -0.25 9.21
N ARG A 31 1.94 -0.69 9.58
CA ARG A 31 1.07 -1.53 8.74
C ARG A 31 0.12 -0.73 7.84
N SER A 32 0.33 0.57 7.66
CA SER A 32 -0.59 1.42 6.88
C SER A 32 -0.78 0.96 5.44
N PHE A 33 0.28 0.53 4.74
CA PHE A 33 0.14 -0.08 3.41
C PHE A 33 -0.78 -1.31 3.43
N GLU A 34 -0.50 -2.23 4.36
CA GLU A 34 -1.24 -3.48 4.52
C GLU A 34 -2.74 -3.24 4.76
N THR A 35 -3.07 -2.41 5.75
CA THR A 35 -4.47 -2.18 6.13
C THR A 35 -5.22 -1.38 5.09
N THR A 36 -4.56 -0.44 4.40
CA THR A 36 -5.19 0.33 3.32
C THR A 36 -5.46 -0.55 2.10
N LEU A 37 -4.54 -1.45 1.76
CA LEU A 37 -4.73 -2.42 0.69
C LEU A 37 -5.87 -3.40 1.01
N LEU A 38 -5.92 -3.89 2.25
CA LEU A 38 -6.99 -4.77 2.71
C LEU A 38 -8.37 -4.10 2.64
N GLU A 39 -8.48 -2.83 3.07
CA GLU A 39 -9.74 -2.08 2.95
C GLU A 39 -10.18 -1.95 1.49
N ALA A 40 -9.27 -1.55 0.60
CA ALA A 40 -9.60 -1.40 -0.81
C ALA A 40 -10.01 -2.73 -1.45
N TRP A 41 -9.35 -3.83 -1.07
CA TRP A 41 -9.74 -5.17 -1.51
C TRP A 41 -11.14 -5.51 -1.02
N ALA A 42 -11.42 -5.38 0.28
CA ALA A 42 -12.73 -5.68 0.84
C ALA A 42 -13.84 -4.84 0.19
N TRP A 43 -13.58 -3.56 -0.07
CA TRP A 43 -14.52 -2.67 -0.77
C TRP A 43 -14.75 -3.12 -2.21
N LEU A 44 -13.71 -3.50 -2.96
CA LEU A 44 -13.85 -3.99 -4.34
C LEU A 44 -14.59 -5.32 -4.44
N GLU A 45 -14.46 -6.21 -3.44
CA GLU A 45 -15.20 -7.47 -3.41
C GLU A 45 -16.70 -7.24 -3.17
N ASP A 46 -17.06 -6.23 -2.38
CA ASP A 46 -18.46 -5.92 -2.04
C ASP A 46 -19.15 -5.05 -3.11
N GLU A 47 -18.46 -4.00 -3.57
CA GLU A 47 -19.03 -2.96 -4.44
C GLU A 47 -18.61 -3.10 -5.92
N GLY A 48 -17.55 -3.86 -6.20
CA GLY A 48 -16.95 -3.95 -7.54
C GLY A 48 -16.23 -2.67 -7.99
N GLY A 49 -16.06 -2.52 -9.30
CA GLY A 49 -15.48 -1.31 -9.88
C GLY A 49 -13.96 -1.21 -9.70
N ALA A 50 -13.48 -0.01 -9.37
CA ALA A 50 -12.06 0.29 -9.26
C ALA A 50 -11.74 1.25 -8.10
N ALA A 51 -10.57 1.09 -7.50
CA ALA A 51 -10.10 1.88 -6.38
C ALA A 51 -8.62 2.26 -6.57
N VAL A 52 -8.23 3.41 -6.04
CA VAL A 52 -6.83 3.83 -5.96
C VAL A 52 -6.41 3.78 -4.49
N VAL A 53 -5.34 3.02 -4.22
CA VAL A 53 -4.67 3.01 -2.92
C VAL A 53 -3.41 3.86 -3.04
N ALA A 54 -3.28 4.87 -2.19
CA ALA A 54 -2.09 5.69 -2.09
C ALA A 54 -1.66 5.75 -0.63
N VAL A 55 -0.42 5.34 -0.36
CA VAL A 55 0.19 5.40 0.97
C VAL A 55 1.50 6.16 0.82
N ALA A 56 1.65 7.22 1.61
CA ALA A 56 2.79 8.10 1.56
C ALA A 56 3.14 8.54 2.98
N ASP A 57 4.43 8.62 3.26
CA ASP A 57 4.94 9.21 4.48
C ASP A 57 6.23 9.99 4.18
N ASP A 58 6.40 11.11 4.86
CA ASP A 58 7.54 11.99 4.71
C ASP A 58 8.48 11.82 5.91
N ARG A 59 9.75 12.22 5.73
CA ARG A 59 10.69 12.27 6.84
C ARG A 59 10.15 13.18 7.95
N ALA A 60 10.17 12.69 9.17
CA ALA A 60 9.78 13.50 10.33
C ALA A 60 10.67 14.75 10.44
N PRO A 61 10.11 15.94 10.74
CA PRO A 61 10.90 17.14 10.95
C PRO A 61 11.62 17.10 12.31
N GLU A 62 12.73 17.81 12.44
CA GLU A 62 13.38 18.00 13.75
C GLU A 62 12.40 18.61 14.77
N PRO A 63 12.35 18.13 16.03
CA PRO A 63 13.18 17.07 16.63
C PRO A 63 12.50 15.68 16.63
N LEU A 64 11.42 15.49 15.87
CA LEU A 64 10.65 14.24 15.83
C LEU A 64 11.40 13.11 15.11
N ASP A 65 12.34 13.47 14.24
CA ASP A 65 13.30 12.57 13.61
C ASP A 65 14.12 11.75 14.62
N ALA A 66 14.28 12.22 15.85
CA ALA A 66 14.94 11.46 16.92
C ALA A 66 14.13 10.22 17.39
N VAL A 67 12.82 10.18 17.11
CA VAL A 67 11.90 9.09 17.50
C VAL A 67 11.67 8.11 16.35
N ASP A 68 11.61 8.63 15.12
CA ASP A 68 11.39 7.87 13.89
C ASP A 68 12.11 8.57 12.74
N ASP A 69 13.20 7.98 12.27
CA ASP A 69 14.01 8.48 11.15
C ASP A 69 13.90 7.52 9.97
N HIS A 70 13.16 7.94 8.95
CA HIS A 70 13.04 7.21 7.70
C HIS A 70 12.96 8.17 6.51
N GLU A 71 13.37 7.68 5.34
CA GLU A 71 13.27 8.43 4.09
C GLU A 71 11.81 8.54 3.62
N ALA A 72 11.49 9.67 3.00
CA ALA A 72 10.21 9.89 2.36
C ALA A 72 9.95 8.83 1.27
N LEU A 73 8.75 8.26 1.26
CA LEU A 73 8.35 7.24 0.29
C LEU A 73 6.85 7.35 0.05
N SER A 74 6.44 7.07 -1.19
CA SER A 74 5.04 6.87 -1.53
C SER A 74 4.87 5.70 -2.48
N ILE A 75 3.79 4.95 -2.30
CA ILE A 75 3.33 3.89 -3.19
C ILE A 75 1.89 4.17 -3.57
N GLY A 76 1.62 4.16 -4.87
CA GLY A 76 0.29 4.23 -5.44
C GLY A 76 0.00 2.98 -6.26
N VAL A 77 -1.14 2.34 -6.03
CA VAL A 77 -1.63 1.21 -6.84
C VAL A 77 -3.08 1.46 -7.24
N ALA A 78 -3.39 1.17 -8.51
CA ALA A 78 -4.75 1.14 -9.02
C ALA A 78 -5.23 -0.31 -9.03
N LEU A 79 -6.38 -0.55 -8.41
CA LEU A 79 -7.00 -1.86 -8.28
C LEU A 79 -8.35 -1.82 -8.99
N SER A 80 -8.73 -2.96 -9.56
CA SER A 80 -10.03 -3.14 -10.20
C SER A 80 -10.53 -4.53 -9.89
N ALA A 81 -11.82 -4.67 -9.62
CA ALA A 81 -12.48 -5.97 -9.43
C ALA A 81 -12.48 -6.79 -10.73
N GLU A 82 -12.41 -6.11 -11.88
CA GLU A 82 -12.37 -6.72 -13.21
C GLU A 82 -11.17 -6.22 -14.02
N GLY A 83 -10.60 -7.08 -14.87
CA GLY A 83 -9.55 -6.67 -15.82
C GLY A 83 -8.64 -7.81 -16.25
N SER A 84 -7.79 -7.53 -17.24
CA SER A 84 -6.80 -8.47 -17.79
C SER A 84 -5.38 -8.24 -17.27
N GLY A 85 -5.21 -7.36 -16.28
CA GLY A 85 -3.90 -7.05 -15.68
C GLY A 85 -3.42 -8.14 -14.71
N PRO A 86 -2.28 -7.89 -14.03
CA PRO A 86 -1.88 -8.70 -12.88
C PRO A 86 -2.99 -8.75 -11.83
N ARG A 87 -3.22 -9.93 -11.25
CA ARG A 87 -4.23 -10.17 -10.23
C ARG A 87 -3.57 -10.54 -8.91
N LEU A 88 -4.14 -10.04 -7.81
CA LEU A 88 -3.82 -10.50 -6.48
C LEU A 88 -4.88 -11.51 -6.06
N GLU A 89 -4.44 -12.69 -5.61
CA GLU A 89 -5.32 -13.79 -5.22
C GLU A 89 -4.82 -14.41 -3.91
N ASN A 90 -5.64 -15.26 -3.28
CA ASN A 90 -5.24 -16.09 -2.14
C ASN A 90 -4.61 -15.31 -0.96
N LEU A 91 -5.25 -14.22 -0.54
CA LEU A 91 -4.82 -13.41 0.60
C LEU A 91 -4.81 -14.26 1.89
N ARG A 92 -3.67 -14.27 2.59
CA ARG A 92 -3.47 -15.09 3.79
C ARG A 92 -2.39 -14.53 4.71
N ILE A 93 -2.37 -15.02 5.94
CA ILE A 93 -1.30 -14.74 6.90
C ILE A 93 -0.35 -15.95 6.96
N VAL A 94 0.94 -15.69 6.83
CA VAL A 94 2.00 -16.70 6.97
C VAL A 94 3.03 -16.25 8.02
N ALA A 95 3.84 -17.18 8.51
CA ALA A 95 4.89 -16.84 9.47
C ALA A 95 6.02 -16.02 8.81
N GLU A 96 6.43 -16.40 7.61
CA GLU A 96 7.51 -15.75 6.87
C GLU A 96 7.34 -15.98 5.36
N VAL A 97 7.84 -15.05 4.55
CA VAL A 97 7.85 -15.11 3.09
C VAL A 97 9.11 -14.40 2.56
N SER A 98 9.67 -14.92 1.48
CA SER A 98 10.82 -14.29 0.82
C SER A 98 10.42 -12.96 0.16
N ARG A 99 11.34 -11.99 0.22
CA ARG A 99 11.21 -10.67 -0.41
C ARG A 99 12.30 -10.48 -1.45
N HIS A 100 12.01 -9.70 -2.48
CA HIS A 100 12.89 -9.46 -3.61
C HIS A 100 13.18 -7.97 -3.82
N ALA A 101 12.27 -7.09 -3.40
CA ALA A 101 12.49 -5.65 -3.55
C ALA A 101 13.76 -5.23 -2.81
N ALA A 102 14.67 -4.59 -3.55
CA ALA A 102 15.81 -3.92 -2.95
C ALA A 102 15.31 -2.68 -2.22
N MET A 103 15.65 -2.57 -0.94
CA MET A 103 15.23 -1.47 -0.08
C MET A 103 16.40 -0.98 0.74
N SER A 104 16.59 0.34 0.79
CA SER A 104 17.58 0.94 1.69
C SER A 104 17.15 0.70 3.15
N GLU A 105 18.12 0.64 4.06
CA GLU A 105 17.79 0.55 5.49
C GLU A 105 16.95 1.76 5.94
N ALA A 106 17.22 2.93 5.36
CA ALA A 106 16.52 4.17 5.66
C ALA A 106 15.04 4.18 5.23
N MET A 107 14.64 3.36 4.25
CA MET A 107 13.24 3.22 3.84
C MET A 107 12.47 2.14 4.61
N ARG A 108 13.18 1.22 5.29
CA ARG A 108 12.59 0.02 5.89
C ARG A 108 11.50 0.34 6.92
N ALA A 109 11.66 1.44 7.66
CA ALA A 109 10.70 1.86 8.68
C ALA A 109 9.50 2.64 8.11
N ASN A 110 9.57 3.13 6.87
CA ASN A 110 8.47 3.86 6.24
C ASN A 110 7.26 2.94 6.04
N CYS A 111 6.06 3.41 6.40
CA CYS A 111 4.83 2.63 6.36
C CYS A 111 4.34 2.26 4.94
N ALA A 112 4.85 2.94 3.91
CA ALA A 112 4.61 2.61 2.50
C ALA A 112 5.56 1.51 1.97
N SER A 113 6.64 1.21 2.69
CA SER A 113 7.70 0.31 2.23
C SER A 113 7.25 -1.11 1.84
N PRO A 114 6.23 -1.73 2.46
CA PRO A 114 5.74 -3.04 2.00
C PRO A 114 5.26 -3.02 0.54
N GLY A 115 4.76 -1.86 0.07
CA GLY A 115 4.31 -1.70 -1.31
C GLY A 115 5.43 -1.79 -2.35
N LEU A 116 6.70 -1.65 -1.96
CA LEU A 116 7.83 -1.87 -2.86
C LEU A 116 7.91 -3.33 -3.32
N GLU A 117 7.57 -4.30 -2.47
CA GLU A 117 7.57 -5.72 -2.87
C GLU A 117 6.52 -6.00 -3.94
N LEU A 118 5.34 -5.38 -3.82
CA LEU A 118 4.28 -5.46 -4.82
C LEU A 118 4.68 -4.76 -6.12
N ALA A 119 5.22 -3.54 -6.02
CA ALA A 119 5.69 -2.79 -7.18
C ALA A 119 6.80 -3.57 -7.93
N GLU A 120 7.78 -4.11 -7.21
CA GLU A 120 8.85 -4.93 -7.79
C GLU A 120 8.29 -6.19 -8.46
N ALA A 121 7.38 -6.92 -7.81
CA ALA A 121 6.77 -8.12 -8.41
C ALA A 121 6.02 -7.80 -9.71
N ILE A 122 5.28 -6.69 -9.77
CA ILE A 122 4.57 -6.24 -10.98
C ILE A 122 5.55 -5.82 -12.07
N LEU A 123 6.51 -4.95 -11.74
CA LEU A 123 7.47 -4.40 -12.71
C LEU A 123 8.42 -5.47 -13.27
N SER A 124 8.84 -6.42 -12.43
CA SER A 124 9.67 -7.56 -12.83
C SER A 124 8.89 -8.71 -13.47
N ARG A 125 7.55 -8.61 -13.53
CA ARG A 125 6.65 -9.67 -14.00
C ARG A 125 6.93 -11.01 -13.29
N ARG A 126 7.00 -10.98 -11.97
CA ARG A 126 7.26 -12.15 -11.13
C ARG A 126 5.97 -12.62 -10.47
N GLU A 127 5.53 -13.81 -10.85
CA GLU A 127 4.39 -14.48 -10.22
C GLU A 127 4.76 -15.08 -8.86
N GLY A 128 3.72 -15.36 -8.06
CA GLY A 128 3.84 -16.05 -6.78
C GLY A 128 3.60 -15.15 -5.58
N PRO A 129 3.96 -15.60 -4.36
CA PRO A 129 3.63 -14.90 -3.14
C PRO A 129 4.37 -13.55 -3.03
N VAL A 130 3.62 -12.51 -2.70
CA VAL A 130 4.08 -11.13 -2.48
C VAL A 130 3.77 -10.73 -1.04
N ALA A 131 4.79 -10.28 -0.31
CA ALA A 131 4.63 -9.79 1.06
C ALA A 131 3.99 -8.39 1.07
N LEU A 132 2.89 -8.22 1.78
CA LEU A 132 2.13 -6.97 1.85
C LEU A 132 2.20 -6.29 3.23
N SER A 133 2.85 -6.93 4.21
CA SER A 133 3.09 -6.40 5.57
C SER A 133 4.49 -5.80 5.73
N PRO A 134 4.78 -5.09 6.83
CA PRO A 134 6.15 -4.78 7.25
C PRO A 134 6.97 -6.02 7.58
N ILE A 135 8.30 -5.87 7.63
CA ILE A 135 9.21 -6.95 8.05
C ILE A 135 9.08 -7.18 9.56
N GLY A 136 8.97 -8.45 9.96
CA GLY A 136 8.88 -8.87 11.34
C GLY A 136 7.45 -9.22 11.77
N GLY A 137 7.29 -10.38 12.42
CA GLY A 137 5.98 -10.91 12.83
C GLY A 137 5.20 -11.57 11.68
N PRO A 138 3.94 -11.97 11.93
CA PRO A 138 3.08 -12.58 10.91
C PRO A 138 2.92 -11.67 9.68
N GLN A 139 3.02 -12.26 8.49
CA GLN A 139 3.07 -11.55 7.23
C GLN A 139 1.77 -11.78 6.45
N MET A 140 1.08 -10.70 6.07
CA MET A 140 0.04 -10.75 5.06
C MET A 140 0.68 -10.94 3.68
N VAL A 141 0.18 -11.94 2.95
CA VAL A 141 0.69 -12.35 1.64
C VAL A 141 -0.48 -12.54 0.70
N ALA A 142 -0.33 -12.08 -0.54
CA ALA A 142 -1.20 -12.45 -1.65
C ALA A 142 -0.34 -13.05 -2.77
N ASP A 143 -0.92 -13.94 -3.56
CA ASP A 143 -0.27 -14.46 -4.76
C ASP A 143 -0.52 -13.49 -5.91
N LEU A 144 0.55 -13.01 -6.54
CA LEU A 144 0.47 -12.25 -7.79
C LEU A 144 0.43 -13.23 -8.96
N VAL A 145 -0.61 -13.14 -9.78
CA VAL A 145 -0.79 -13.93 -11.01
C VAL A 145 -0.81 -12.94 -12.17
N LEU A 146 0.01 -13.17 -13.20
CA LEU A 146 0.02 -12.29 -14.36
C LEU A 146 -1.13 -12.70 -15.29
N GLY A 147 -1.93 -11.73 -15.73
CA GLY A 147 -2.87 -11.95 -16.82
C GLY A 147 -2.16 -12.43 -18.10
N ALA A 148 -2.81 -13.35 -18.81
CA ALA A 148 -2.36 -13.86 -20.11
C ALA A 148 -2.48 -12.80 -21.22
#